data_AF-F8P659-F1
#
_entry.id   AF-F8P659-F1
#
_cell.length_a   1.000
_cell.length_b   1.000
_cell.length_c   1.000
_cell.angle_alpha   90.00
_cell.angle_beta   90.00
_cell.angle_gamma   90.00
#
_symmetry.space_group_name_H-M   'P 1'
#
loop_
_entity.id
_entity.type
_entity.pdbx_description
1 polymer ?
#
loop_
_entity_poly.entity_id
_entity_poly.type
_entity_poly.pdbx_seq_one_letter_code
_entity_poly.pdbx_strand_id
1 'polypeptide(L)' 'MPAKKRCSFFSETRCSSAVVRIVGQCPLCRADFCGEHRLPEHHNCNNLEDCRQQAFERNKAKLESERTVASKMAMA' A
#
# COMPACT_ATOMS: atom_id res chain seq x y z
N MET A 1 -18.07 -18.02 21.65
CA MET A 1 -17.00 -18.10 20.63
C MET A 1 -16.92 -16.74 19.92
N PRO A 2 -15.77 -16.06 19.86
CA PRO A 2 -15.68 -14.76 19.17
C PRO A 2 -16.01 -14.96 17.68
N ALA A 3 -16.84 -14.05 17.13
CA ALA A 3 -17.26 -14.12 15.73
C ALA A 3 -16.03 -14.10 14.81
N LYS A 4 -15.97 -15.07 13.90
CA LYS A 4 -14.88 -15.15 12.92
C LYS A 4 -15.01 -13.94 11.99
N LYS A 5 -14.01 -13.05 12.01
CA LYS A 5 -13.95 -11.93 11.05
C LYS A 5 -13.98 -12.49 9.62
N ARG A 6 -14.81 -11.88 8.78
CA ARG A 6 -14.95 -12.24 7.36
C ARG A 6 -14.19 -11.25 6.49
N CYS A 7 -13.83 -11.71 5.31
CA CYS A 7 -13.13 -10.90 4.32
C CYS A 7 -13.91 -9.61 4.04
N SER A 8 -13.23 -8.47 4.11
CA SER A 8 -13.83 -7.15 3.85
C SER A 8 -13.90 -6.81 2.36
N PHE A 9 -13.62 -7.77 1.46
CA PHE A 9 -13.73 -7.55 0.02
C PHE A 9 -15.20 -7.46 -0.43
N PHE A 10 -15.53 -6.36 -1.08
CA PHE A 10 -16.87 -6.05 -1.61
C PHE A 10 -16.72 -5.37 -2.97
N SER A 11 -16.61 -6.16 -4.04
CA SER A 11 -16.62 -5.67 -5.43
C SER A 11 -17.98 -6.01 -6.05
N GLU A 12 -18.14 -7.21 -6.62
CA GLU A 12 -19.43 -7.67 -7.16
C GLU A 12 -20.13 -8.70 -6.26
N THR A 13 -19.35 -9.53 -5.56
CA THR A 13 -19.85 -10.49 -4.58
C THR A 13 -19.14 -10.30 -3.24
N ARG A 14 -19.91 -10.33 -2.14
CA ARG A 14 -19.32 -10.29 -0.80
C ARG A 14 -18.59 -11.61 -0.54
N CYS A 15 -17.28 -11.56 -0.37
CA CYS A 15 -16.50 -12.74 -0.02
C CYS A 15 -16.93 -13.27 1.36
N SER A 16 -17.37 -14.53 1.42
CA SER A 16 -17.83 -15.18 2.65
C SER A 16 -16.70 -15.87 3.43
N SER A 17 -15.48 -15.87 2.89
CA SER A 17 -14.30 -16.52 3.47
C SER A 17 -13.83 -15.86 4.77
N ALA A 18 -13.23 -16.67 5.63
CA ALA A 18 -12.67 -16.20 6.90
C ALA A 18 -11.37 -15.40 6.69
N VAL A 19 -11.17 -14.38 7.53
CA VAL A 19 -9.94 -13.58 7.55
C VAL A 19 -8.77 -14.39 8.08
N VAL A 20 -7.60 -14.21 7.48
CA VAL A 20 -6.36 -14.78 8.00
C VAL A 20 -5.84 -13.89 9.14
N ARG A 21 -5.76 -14.41 10.36
CA ARG A 21 -5.44 -13.60 11.57
C ARG A 21 -4.04 -12.99 11.59
N ILE A 22 -3.08 -13.55 10.86
CA ILE A 22 -1.67 -13.11 10.89
C ILE A 22 -1.33 -12.24 9.68
N VAL A 23 -1.75 -12.65 8.48
CA VAL A 23 -1.38 -12.00 7.20
C VAL A 23 -2.60 -11.46 6.43
N GLY A 24 -3.77 -11.40 7.07
CA GLY A 24 -5.00 -10.95 6.43
C GLY A 24 -5.14 -9.42 6.41
N GLN A 25 -4.36 -8.68 7.20
CA GLN A 25 -4.46 -7.23 7.20
C GLN A 25 -3.63 -6.61 6.07
N CYS A 26 -4.28 -5.87 5.18
CA CYS A 26 -3.59 -5.12 4.13
C CYS A 26 -2.86 -3.90 4.72
N PRO A 27 -1.57 -3.66 4.42
CA PRO A 27 -0.82 -2.54 5.01
C PRO A 27 -1.28 -1.17 4.50
N LEU A 28 -1.97 -1.12 3.35
CA LEU A 28 -2.41 0.12 2.69
C LEU A 28 -3.74 0.62 3.27
N CYS A 29 -4.76 -0.24 3.24
CA CYS A 29 -6.12 0.12 3.68
C CYS A 29 -6.45 -0.36 5.10
N ARG A 30 -5.54 -1.11 5.76
CA ARG A 30 -5.71 -1.72 7.09
C ARG A 30 -6.96 -2.60 7.24
N ALA A 31 -7.57 -3.01 6.13
CA ALA A 31 -8.70 -3.91 6.12
C ALA A 31 -8.25 -5.38 6.21
N ASP A 32 -9.14 -6.21 6.75
CA ASP A 32 -8.96 -7.63 7.01
C ASP A 32 -9.47 -8.47 5.81
N PHE A 33 -8.64 -9.37 5.28
CA PHE A 33 -8.91 -10.17 4.09
C PHE A 33 -8.63 -11.68 4.30
N CYS A 34 -9.22 -12.51 3.44
CA CYS A 34 -8.93 -13.94 3.38
C CYS A 34 -7.62 -14.22 2.63
N GLY A 35 -7.18 -15.49 2.61
CA GLY A 35 -5.92 -15.89 1.95
C GLY A 35 -5.84 -15.54 0.47
N GLU A 36 -6.98 -15.49 -0.22
CA GLU A 36 -7.08 -15.16 -1.66
C GLU A 36 -7.07 -13.65 -1.91
N HIS A 37 -7.72 -12.86 -1.04
CA HIS A 37 -7.85 -11.40 -1.20
C HIS A 37 -6.79 -10.58 -0.43
N ARG A 38 -5.80 -11.23 0.20
CA ARG A 38 -4.76 -10.55 1.00
C ARG A 38 -3.90 -9.57 0.19
N LEU A 39 -3.77 -9.81 -1.11
CA LEU A 39 -2.97 -9.00 -2.01
C LEU A 39 -3.76 -7.77 -2.47
N PRO A 40 -3.13 -6.58 -2.53
CA PRO A 40 -3.78 -5.35 -2.99
C PRO A 40 -4.43 -5.46 -4.38
N GLU A 41 -3.79 -6.22 -5.27
CA GLU A 41 -4.26 -6.55 -6.63
C GLU A 41 -5.60 -7.29 -6.61
N HIS A 42 -5.79 -8.19 -5.63
CA HIS A 42 -6.97 -9.07 -5.57
C HIS A 42 -8.19 -8.40 -4.97
N HIS A 43 -8.01 -7.44 -4.05
CA HIS A 43 -9.12 -6.68 -3.47
C HIS A 43 -9.30 -5.29 -4.07
N ASN A 44 -8.60 -4.99 -5.16
CA ASN A 44 -8.61 -3.71 -5.86
C ASN A 44 -8.45 -2.53 -4.88
N CYS A 45 -7.40 -2.57 -4.07
CA CYS A 45 -7.19 -1.65 -2.96
C CYS A 45 -7.22 -0.19 -3.42
N ASN A 46 -8.20 0.58 -2.96
CA ASN A 46 -8.37 1.99 -3.32
C ASN A 46 -7.15 2.87 -2.94
N ASN A 47 -6.44 2.51 -1.86
CA ASN A 47 -5.25 3.25 -1.40
C ASN A 47 -3.96 2.88 -2.16
N LEU A 48 -4.00 2.02 -3.19
CA LEU A 48 -2.79 1.68 -3.97
C LEU A 48 -2.28 2.89 -4.75
N GLU A 49 -3.17 3.62 -5.40
CA GLU A 49 -2.81 4.77 -6.23
C GLU A 49 -2.26 5.91 -5.39
N ASP A 50 -2.92 6.23 -4.27
CA ASP A 50 -2.46 7.24 -3.33
C ASP A 50 -1.09 6.90 -2.72
N CYS A 51 -0.90 5.64 -2.30
CA CYS A 51 0.39 5.20 -1.78
C CYS A 51 1.50 5.26 -2.85
N ARG A 52 1.17 4.97 -4.11
CA ARG A 52 2.12 5.09 -5.23
C ARG A 52 2.50 6.55 -5.45
N GLN A 53 1.54 7.46 -5.40
CA GLN A 53 1.78 8.89 -5.55
C GLN A 53 2.65 9.43 -4.41
N GLN A 54 2.33 9.10 -3.15
CA GLN A 54 3.17 9.46 -2.00
C GLN A 54 4.59 8.90 -2.10
N ALA A 55 4.76 7.65 -2.53
CA ALA A 55 6.07 7.06 -2.71
C ALA A 55 6.87 7.76 -3.82
N PHE A 56 6.20 8.18 -4.89
CA PHE A 56 6.79 8.95 -5.98
C PHE A 56 7.22 10.35 -5.50
N GLU A 57 6.36 11.07 -4.78
CA GLU A 57 6.68 12.40 -4.25
C GLU A 57 7.83 12.35 -3.25
N ARG A 58 7.86 11.35 -2.36
CA ARG A 58 8.98 11.15 -1.43
C ARG A 58 10.29 10.84 -2.16
N ASN A 59 10.25 10.01 -3.20
CA ASN A 59 11.44 9.74 -4.02
C ASN A 59 11.88 10.99 -4.77
N LYS A 60 10.94 11.72 -5.36
CA LYS A 60 11.22 12.98 -6.06
C LYS A 60 11.87 13.98 -5.11
N ALA A 61 11.29 14.23 -3.94
CA ALA A 61 11.84 15.14 -2.93
C ALA A 61 13.23 14.70 -2.48
N LYS A 62 13.46 13.39 -2.29
CA LYS A 62 14.77 12.84 -1.95
C LYS A 62 15.78 13.04 -3.07
N LEU A 63 15.41 12.74 -4.32
CA LEU A 63 16.26 12.96 -5.51
C LEU A 63 16.58 14.43 -5.72
N GLU A 64 15.62 15.33 -5.50
CA GLU A 64 15.86 16.77 -5.58
C GLU A 64 16.75 17.28 -4.43
N SER A 65 16.64 16.70 -3.24
CA SER A 65 17.48 17.05 -2.09
C SER A 65 18.92 16.52 -2.23
N GLU A 66 19.08 15.33 -2.79
CA GLU A 66 20.38 14.69 -3.05
C GLU A 66 20.94 15.07 -4.42
N ARG A 67 20.24 15.92 -5.19
CA ARG A 67 20.73 16.43 -6.47
C ARG A 67 22.02 17.20 -6.21
N THR A 68 23.14 16.56 -6.50
CA THR A 68 24.46 17.19 -6.52
C THR A 68 24.42 18.33 -7.54
N VAL A 69 24.33 19.57 -7.06
CA VAL A 69 24.69 20.73 -7.87
C VAL A 69 26.18 20.63 -8.10
N ALA A 70 26.61 20.65 -9.37
CA ALA A 70 28.03 20.70 -9.69
C ALA A 70 28.64 21.87 -8.90
N SER A 71 29.57 21.56 -8.00
CA SER A 71 30.33 22.60 -7.31
C SER A 71 30.95 23.46 -8.39
N LYS A 72 30.54 24.73 -8.47
CA LYS A 72 31.30 25.73 -9.22
C LYS A 72 32.65 25.82 -8.52
N MET A 73 33.63 25.05 -8.99
CA MET A 73 35.04 25.34 -8.75
C MET A 73 35.33 26.64 -9.50
N ALA A 74 34.99 27.77 -8.87
CA ALA A 74 35.38 29.10 -9.32
C ALA A 74 36.76 29.41 -8.72
N MET A 75 37.76 29.26 -9.60
CA MET A 75 39.05 29.95 -9.70
C MET A 75 39.74 30.47 -8.43
N ALA A 76 40.96 29.95 -8.19
CA ALA A 76 42.16 30.72 -7.88
C ALA A 76 43.39 29.94 -8.40
#